data_AF-A0A1V1P7A4-F1
#
_entry.id   AF-A0A1V1P7A4-F1
#
_cell.length_a   1.000
_cell.length_b   1.000
_cell.length_c   1.000
_cell.angle_alpha   90.00
_cell.angle_beta   90.00
_cell.angle_gamma   90.00
#
_symmetry.space_group_name_H-M   'P 1'
#
loop_
_entity.id
_entity.type
_entity.pdbx_description
1 polymer ?
#
loop_
_entity_poly.entity_id
_entity_poly.type
_entity_poly.pdbx_seq_one_letter_code
_entity_poly.pdbx_strand_id
1 'polypeptide(L)'
;MDIQNINALSQSAKISRQNSTDSHSTEFQTYLDAFSEKPVHNDSNPVKPSGNIHEVQTVQFVNMVSPREAVAEKVGSVLDLFERYSQDLKNPNKTLKDIEPALLTMKHAADNLNKDKNVQGEKSHSLTQLINNLQVAASVEYFKFQRGDYI
;
A
#
# COMPACT_ATOMS: atom_id res chain seq x y z
N MET A 1 -16.99 -41.33 -32.88
CA MET A 1 -17.13 -39.93 -32.42
C MET A 1 -18.20 -40.03 -31.37
N ASP A 2 -17.81 -40.21 -30.11
CA ASP A 2 -18.73 -40.69 -29.06
C ASP A 2 -18.46 -39.90 -27.78
N ILE A 3 -19.37 -38.98 -27.47
CA ILE A 3 -19.40 -38.21 -26.24
C ILE A 3 -20.25 -39.01 -25.24
N GLN A 4 -19.61 -39.67 -24.28
CA GLN A 4 -20.30 -40.35 -23.20
C GLN A 4 -20.50 -39.41 -22.00
N ASN A 5 -21.71 -38.84 -21.98
CA ASN A 5 -22.64 -38.79 -20.84
C ASN A 5 -22.08 -38.36 -19.46
N ILE A 6 -22.20 -37.07 -19.16
CA ILE A 6 -22.03 -36.49 -17.81
C ILE A 6 -23.37 -36.58 -17.09
N ASN A 7 -23.65 -37.71 -16.44
CA ASN A 7 -24.75 -37.81 -15.48
C ASN A 7 -24.46 -38.91 -14.45
N ALA A 8 -23.68 -38.54 -13.43
CA ALA A 8 -23.57 -39.29 -12.18
C ALA A 8 -23.19 -38.34 -11.04
N LEU A 9 -23.96 -37.25 -10.89
CA LEU A 9 -23.97 -36.45 -9.67
C LEU A 9 -25.03 -37.06 -8.75
N SER A 10 -24.61 -37.82 -7.74
CA SER A 10 -25.23 -37.91 -6.40
C SER A 10 -24.81 -39.21 -5.70
N GLN A 11 -24.53 -39.09 -4.41
CA GLN A 11 -24.44 -40.18 -3.41
C GLN A 11 -23.05 -40.80 -3.17
N SER A 12 -22.16 -40.05 -2.51
CA SER A 12 -21.21 -40.66 -1.55
C SER A 12 -20.49 -39.61 -0.71
N ALA A 13 -21.11 -39.18 0.38
CA ALA A 13 -20.42 -38.61 1.55
C ALA A 13 -21.24 -38.89 2.81
N LYS A 14 -21.31 -40.17 3.21
CA LYS A 14 -21.68 -40.53 4.59
C LYS A 14 -20.44 -40.31 5.44
N ILE A 15 -20.30 -39.13 6.04
CA ILE A 15 -19.36 -38.89 7.12
C ILE A 15 -20.11 -39.12 8.43
N SER A 16 -19.79 -40.25 9.05
CA SER A 16 -20.09 -40.56 10.45
C SER A 16 -19.39 -39.53 11.34
N ARG A 17 -20.14 -38.75 12.12
CA ARG A 17 -19.59 -37.94 13.21
C ARG A 17 -20.06 -38.55 14.53
N GLN A 18 -19.09 -39.16 15.20
CA GLN A 18 -19.19 -39.68 16.55
C GLN A 18 -19.43 -38.54 17.55
N ASN A 19 -20.29 -38.83 18.51
CA ASN A 19 -20.58 -38.03 19.70
C ASN A 19 -19.29 -37.50 20.34
N SER A 20 -19.18 -36.18 20.46
CA SER A 20 -18.26 -35.53 21.40
C SER A 20 -19.11 -34.61 22.25
N THR A 21 -19.11 -34.94 23.54
CA THR A 21 -19.86 -34.30 24.61
C THR A 21 -19.61 -32.80 24.66
N ASP A 22 -20.71 -32.08 24.53
CA ASP A 22 -20.88 -30.65 24.67
C ASP A 22 -20.57 -30.23 26.11
N SER A 23 -19.32 -29.89 26.40
CA SER A 23 -18.87 -29.40 27.72
C SER A 23 -18.58 -27.90 27.74
N HIS A 24 -18.64 -27.22 26.59
CA HIS A 24 -18.37 -25.78 26.50
C HIS A 24 -19.62 -24.91 26.49
N SER A 25 -20.81 -25.47 26.22
CA SER A 25 -22.06 -24.69 26.29
C SER A 25 -22.38 -24.23 27.72
N THR A 26 -21.96 -24.98 28.75
CA THR A 26 -22.24 -24.65 30.15
C THR A 26 -21.43 -23.44 30.64
N GLU A 27 -20.15 -23.35 30.30
CA GLU A 27 -19.29 -22.24 30.74
C GLU A 27 -19.72 -20.92 30.09
N PHE A 28 -19.98 -20.94 28.78
CA PHE A 28 -20.45 -19.75 28.07
C PHE A 28 -21.82 -19.29 28.57
N GLN A 29 -22.75 -20.22 28.84
CA GLN A 29 -24.06 -19.88 29.38
C GLN A 29 -23.96 -19.31 30.80
N THR A 30 -23.02 -19.79 31.61
CA THR A 30 -22.75 -19.26 32.96
C THR A 30 -22.32 -17.79 32.92
N TYR A 31 -21.52 -17.39 31.92
CA TYR A 31 -21.13 -15.98 31.74
C TYR A 31 -22.30 -15.10 31.28
N LEU A 32 -23.24 -15.63 30.51
CA LEU A 32 -24.42 -14.87 30.06
C LEU A 32 -25.46 -14.70 31.18
N ASP A 33 -25.65 -15.73 32.01
CA ASP A 33 -26.58 -15.66 33.14
C ASP A 33 -26.06 -14.73 34.24
N ALA A 34 -24.74 -14.68 34.49
CA ALA A 34 -24.12 -13.74 35.41
C ALA A 34 -24.35 -12.26 35.06
N PHE A 35 -24.61 -11.95 33.78
CA PHE A 35 -24.97 -10.60 33.34
C PHE A 35 -26.49 -10.32 33.38
N SER A 36 -27.32 -11.37 33.45
CA SER A 36 -28.78 -11.25 33.49
C SER A 36 -29.34 -11.19 34.91
N GLU A 37 -28.57 -11.59 35.92
CA GLU A 37 -28.92 -11.36 37.32
C GLU A 37 -28.73 -9.88 37.70
N LYS A 38 -29.82 -9.12 37.58
CA LYS A 38 -29.94 -7.77 38.15
C LYS A 38 -29.77 -7.83 39.69
N PRO A 39 -28.97 -6.95 40.31
CA PRO A 39 -29.00 -6.82 41.76
C PRO A 39 -30.33 -6.21 42.19
N VAL A 40 -31.11 -6.97 42.97
CA VAL A 40 -32.21 -6.43 43.77
C VAL A 40 -31.58 -5.61 44.90
N HIS A 41 -31.53 -4.29 44.74
CA HIS A 41 -31.35 -3.37 45.85
C HIS A 41 -32.46 -2.31 45.81
N ASN A 42 -33.43 -2.48 46.71
CA ASN A 42 -34.29 -1.40 47.16
C ASN A 42 -33.39 -0.39 47.86
N ASP A 43 -33.22 0.79 47.27
CA ASP A 43 -33.11 2.06 47.99
C ASP A 43 -33.40 3.21 47.02
N SER A 44 -34.46 3.94 47.32
CA SER A 44 -34.92 5.13 46.61
C SER A 44 -33.91 6.26 46.79
N ASN A 45 -33.08 6.51 45.78
CA ASN A 45 -32.39 7.78 45.58
C ASN A 45 -32.28 8.06 44.07
N PRO A 46 -32.58 9.28 43.59
CA PRO A 46 -32.47 9.59 42.17
C PRO A 46 -30.99 9.62 41.76
N VAL A 47 -30.56 8.54 41.09
CA VAL A 47 -29.25 8.47 40.43
C VAL A 47 -29.25 9.50 39.30
N LYS A 48 -28.51 10.60 39.47
CA LYS A 48 -28.12 11.47 38.35
C LYS A 48 -27.40 10.59 37.32
N PRO A 49 -27.69 10.72 36.02
CA PRO A 49 -26.95 10.01 35.00
C PRO A 49 -25.50 10.53 34.99
N SER A 50 -24.62 9.82 35.69
CA SER A 50 -23.19 9.90 35.48
C SER A 50 -22.89 9.04 34.26
N GLY A 51 -22.91 9.66 33.08
CA GLY A 51 -22.61 9.00 31.83
C GLY A 51 -21.94 9.99 30.91
N ASN A 52 -20.64 10.20 31.10
CA ASN A 52 -19.80 10.82 30.10
C ASN A 52 -19.78 9.88 28.88
N ILE A 53 -20.76 10.02 27.99
CA ILE A 53 -20.72 9.45 26.64
C ILE A 53 -19.58 10.18 25.95
N HIS A 54 -18.39 9.61 25.98
CA HIS A 54 -17.31 10.08 25.15
C HIS A 54 -17.66 9.67 23.73
N GLU A 55 -17.75 10.69 22.85
CA GLU A 55 -17.84 10.52 21.42
C GLU A 55 -16.76 9.53 20.96
N VAL A 56 -17.17 8.49 20.23
CA VAL A 56 -16.21 7.60 19.55
C VAL A 56 -15.53 8.47 18.50
N GLN A 57 -14.29 8.89 18.77
CA GLN A 57 -13.49 9.60 17.79
C GLN A 57 -13.45 8.76 16.52
N THR A 58 -13.95 9.33 15.44
CA THR A 58 -13.86 8.72 14.11
C THR A 58 -12.38 8.54 13.80
N VAL A 59 -11.93 7.29 13.76
CA VAL A 59 -10.60 6.98 13.24
C VAL A 59 -10.57 7.39 11.78
N GLN A 60 -9.76 8.40 11.48
CA GLN A 60 -9.49 8.77 10.10
C GLN A 60 -8.88 7.56 9.40
N PHE A 61 -9.56 7.06 8.38
CA PHE A 61 -9.00 6.04 7.51
C PHE A 61 -7.76 6.63 6.84
N VAL A 62 -6.58 6.21 7.30
CA VAL A 62 -5.32 6.53 6.62
C VAL A 62 -5.39 5.92 5.23
N ASN A 63 -5.27 6.78 4.21
CA ASN A 63 -5.20 6.36 2.82
C ASN A 63 -3.90 5.54 2.65
N MET A 64 -4.01 4.21 2.70
CA MET A 64 -2.88 3.31 2.47
C MET A 64 -2.57 3.31 0.98
N VAL A 65 -1.68 4.23 0.57
CA VAL A 65 -1.09 4.20 -0.78
C VAL A 65 -0.34 2.89 -0.94
N SER A 66 -0.64 2.15 -2.00
CA SER A 66 0.08 0.91 -2.29
C SER A 66 1.57 1.23 -2.50
N PRO A 67 2.51 0.42 -1.99
CA PRO A 67 3.95 0.63 -2.23
C PRO A 67 4.30 0.76 -3.72
N ARG A 68 3.52 0.13 -4.60
CA ARG A 68 3.67 0.25 -6.05
C ARG A 68 3.28 1.63 -6.58
N GLU A 69 2.20 2.20 -6.06
CA GLU A 69 1.70 3.51 -6.44
C GLU A 69 2.65 4.61 -5.98
N ALA A 70 3.19 4.50 -4.75
CA ALA A 70 4.23 5.40 -4.26
C ALA A 70 5.49 5.40 -5.14
N VAL A 71 5.93 4.24 -5.62
CA VAL A 71 7.07 4.16 -6.56
C VAL A 71 6.70 4.76 -7.93
N ALA A 72 5.48 4.53 -8.42
CA ALA A 72 5.03 5.08 -9.68
C ALA A 72 4.98 6.63 -9.65
N GLU A 73 4.51 7.23 -8.55
CA GLU A 73 4.55 8.68 -8.34
C GLU A 73 5.99 9.23 -8.36
N LYS A 74 6.92 8.53 -7.71
CA LYS A 74 8.34 8.91 -7.72
C LYS A 74 8.94 8.82 -9.12
N VAL A 75 8.58 7.78 -9.90
CA VAL A 75 8.99 7.64 -11.31
C VAL A 75 8.46 8.81 -12.14
N GLY A 76 7.17 9.16 -11.97
CA GLY A 76 6.56 10.31 -12.63
C GLY A 76 7.30 11.61 -12.31
N SER A 77 7.60 11.83 -11.03
CA SER A 77 8.38 13.00 -10.59
C SER A 77 9.76 13.08 -11.23
N VAL A 78 10.45 11.95 -11.40
CA VAL A 78 11.75 11.90 -12.10
C VAL A 78 11.58 12.23 -13.59
N LEU A 79 10.55 11.70 -14.24
CA LEU A 79 10.26 12.01 -15.65
C LEU A 79 9.97 13.51 -15.85
N ASP A 80 9.23 14.14 -14.93
CA ASP A 80 8.98 15.60 -14.97
C ASP A 80 10.28 16.41 -14.84
N LEU A 81 11.25 15.93 -14.05
CA LEU A 81 12.57 16.55 -13.97
C LEU A 81 13.35 16.44 -15.29
N PHE A 82 13.27 15.30 -15.97
CA PHE A 82 13.84 15.13 -17.32
C PHE A 82 13.19 16.06 -18.34
N GLU A 83 11.86 16.18 -18.31
CA GLU A 83 11.09 17.08 -19.18
C GLU A 83 11.53 18.53 -18.97
N ARG A 84 11.58 18.99 -17.71
CA ARG A 84 12.02 20.35 -17.37
C ARG A 84 13.48 20.59 -17.77
N TYR A 85 14.37 19.64 -17.51
CA TYR A 85 15.78 19.74 -17.93
C TYR A 85 15.91 19.85 -19.47
N SER A 86 15.14 19.08 -20.22
CA SER A 86 15.09 19.13 -21.69
C SER A 86 14.57 20.48 -22.21
N GLN A 87 13.55 21.05 -21.56
CA GLN A 87 13.04 22.38 -21.88
C GLN A 87 14.08 23.47 -21.58
N ASP A 88 14.79 23.34 -20.47
CA ASP A 88 15.84 24.27 -20.06
C ASP A 88 17.03 24.28 -21.03
N LEU A 89 17.45 23.10 -21.52
CA LEU A 89 18.48 22.98 -22.56
C LEU A 89 18.11 23.64 -23.88
N LYS A 90 16.82 23.69 -24.22
CA LYS A 90 16.32 24.33 -25.45
C LYS A 90 16.14 25.84 -25.29
N ASN A 91 16.27 26.37 -24.08
CA ASN A 91 16.05 27.79 -23.82
C ASN A 91 17.34 28.58 -24.06
N PRO A 92 17.40 29.43 -25.11
CA PRO A 92 18.60 30.20 -25.43
C PRO A 92 18.95 31.25 -24.35
N ASN A 93 18.03 31.55 -23.44
CA ASN A 93 18.24 32.50 -22.35
C ASN A 93 18.82 31.85 -21.09
N LYS A 94 18.98 30.52 -21.06
CA LYS A 94 19.60 29.80 -19.94
C LYS A 94 21.01 29.38 -20.32
N THR A 95 21.96 29.65 -19.43
CA THR A 95 23.32 29.13 -19.58
C THR A 95 23.41 27.72 -19.00
N LEU A 96 24.43 26.95 -19.39
CA LEU A 96 24.67 25.63 -18.78
C LEU A 96 24.79 25.71 -17.26
N LYS A 97 25.41 26.78 -16.73
CA LYS A 97 25.51 27.01 -15.28
C LYS A 97 24.14 27.15 -14.61
N ASP A 98 23.17 27.77 -15.28
CA ASP A 98 21.81 27.92 -14.76
C ASP A 98 21.06 26.58 -14.75
N ILE A 99 21.44 25.64 -15.62
CA ILE A 99 20.81 24.33 -15.79
C ILE A 99 21.42 23.27 -14.85
N GLU A 100 22.68 23.46 -14.43
CA GLU A 100 23.41 22.53 -13.55
C GLU A 100 22.60 22.08 -12.31
N PRO A 101 21.92 22.96 -11.55
CA PRO A 101 21.18 22.55 -10.37
C PRO A 101 20.02 21.60 -10.70
N ALA A 102 19.35 21.80 -11.83
CA ALA A 102 18.26 20.95 -12.29
C ALA A 102 18.78 19.55 -12.66
N LEU A 103 19.91 19.49 -13.36
CA LEU A 103 20.57 18.24 -13.70
C LEU A 103 21.01 17.45 -12.46
N LEU A 104 21.57 18.13 -11.47
CA LEU A 104 22.00 17.49 -10.22
C LEU A 104 20.78 16.94 -9.45
N THR A 105 19.69 17.71 -9.41
CA THR A 105 18.42 17.27 -8.80
C THR A 105 17.87 16.02 -9.49
N MET A 106 17.85 16.02 -10.83
CA MET A 106 17.41 14.88 -11.64
C MET A 106 18.26 13.63 -11.38
N LYS A 107 19.60 13.77 -11.36
CA LYS A 107 20.52 12.68 -11.05
C LYS A 107 20.24 12.09 -9.67
N HIS A 108 20.14 12.92 -8.63
CA HIS A 108 19.87 12.47 -7.28
C HIS A 108 18.51 11.78 -7.14
N ALA A 109 17.48 12.30 -7.81
CA ALA A 109 16.16 11.70 -7.80
C ALA A 109 16.17 10.31 -8.46
N ALA A 110 16.86 10.16 -9.60
CA ALA A 110 17.02 8.88 -10.27
C ALA A 110 17.84 7.85 -9.45
N ASP A 111 18.90 8.29 -8.76
CA ASP A 111 19.70 7.44 -7.88
C ASP A 111 18.89 6.97 -6.65
N ASN A 112 18.04 7.83 -6.10
CA ASN A 112 17.16 7.46 -4.99
C ASN A 112 16.06 6.49 -5.42
N LEU A 113 15.57 6.60 -6.66
CA LEU A 113 14.60 5.68 -7.23
C LEU A 113 15.12 4.24 -7.32
N ASN A 114 16.44 4.07 -7.53
CA ASN A 114 17.05 2.74 -7.54
C ASN A 114 17.02 2.09 -6.14
N LYS A 115 17.24 2.85 -5.06
CA LYS A 115 17.23 2.33 -3.69
C LYS A 115 15.89 1.71 -3.30
N ASP A 116 14.80 2.20 -3.88
CA ASP A 116 13.44 1.73 -3.62
C ASP A 116 13.07 0.46 -4.43
N LYS A 117 13.91 -0.01 -5.35
CA LYS A 117 13.63 -1.19 -6.22
C LYS A 117 13.43 -2.49 -5.44
N ASN A 118 14.15 -2.66 -4.33
CA ASN A 118 14.12 -3.91 -3.56
C ASN A 118 12.77 -4.16 -2.86
N VAL A 119 11.86 -3.20 -2.86
CA VAL A 119 10.57 -3.30 -2.17
C VAL A 119 9.52 -4.09 -2.99
N GLN A 120 9.70 -4.27 -4.30
CA GLN A 120 8.59 -4.72 -5.18
C GLN A 120 8.50 -6.21 -5.52
N GLY A 121 9.49 -7.04 -5.19
CA GLY A 121 9.48 -8.46 -5.57
C GLY A 121 9.46 -8.71 -7.10
N GLU A 122 9.47 -9.97 -7.54
CA GLU A 122 9.68 -10.32 -8.97
C GLU A 122 8.59 -9.84 -9.95
N LYS A 123 7.43 -9.40 -9.47
CA LYS A 123 6.27 -9.07 -10.33
C LYS A 123 6.37 -7.71 -11.07
N SER A 124 7.44 -6.94 -10.89
CA SER A 124 7.58 -5.60 -11.50
C SER A 124 8.81 -5.44 -12.39
N HIS A 125 9.14 -6.46 -13.19
CA HIS A 125 10.30 -6.43 -14.09
C HIS A 125 10.33 -5.18 -15.00
N SER A 126 9.21 -4.81 -15.61
CA SER A 126 9.12 -3.64 -16.51
C SER A 126 9.37 -2.31 -15.80
N LEU A 127 8.83 -2.13 -14.59
CA LEU A 127 9.05 -0.92 -13.79
C LEU A 127 10.49 -0.84 -13.31
N THR A 128 11.07 -1.97 -12.90
CA THR A 128 12.48 -2.06 -12.51
C THR A 128 13.40 -1.71 -13.67
N GLN A 129 13.11 -2.21 -14.88
CA GLN A 129 13.81 -1.84 -16.11
C GLN A 129 13.69 -0.35 -16.41
N LEU A 130 12.50 0.24 -16.29
CA LEU A 130 12.32 1.67 -16.49
C LEU A 130 13.16 2.50 -15.52
N ILE A 131 13.18 2.15 -14.23
CA ILE A 131 14.00 2.85 -13.24
C ILE A 131 15.49 2.68 -13.54
N ASN A 132 15.94 1.49 -13.99
CA ASN A 132 17.32 1.30 -14.47
C ASN A 132 17.65 2.26 -15.62
N ASN A 133 16.77 2.34 -16.62
CA ASN A 133 16.97 3.19 -17.79
C ASN A 133 17.04 4.68 -17.40
N LEU A 134 16.18 5.13 -16.48
CA LEU A 134 16.20 6.51 -15.97
C LEU A 134 17.52 6.84 -15.28
N GLN A 135 18.04 5.92 -14.45
CA GLN A 135 19.31 6.13 -13.78
C GLN A 135 20.48 6.19 -14.76
N VAL A 136 20.52 5.28 -15.74
CA VAL A 136 21.55 5.28 -16.79
C VAL A 136 21.49 6.58 -17.58
N ALA A 137 20.29 7.00 -18.01
CA ALA A 137 20.09 8.25 -18.73
C ALA A 137 20.59 9.46 -17.92
N ALA A 138 20.22 9.55 -16.63
CA ALA A 138 20.64 10.65 -15.78
C ALA A 138 22.16 10.67 -15.56
N SER A 139 22.77 9.50 -15.46
CA SER A 139 24.22 9.37 -15.32
C SER A 139 24.96 9.78 -16.60
N VAL A 140 24.44 9.40 -17.75
CA VAL A 140 25.00 9.78 -19.06
C VAL A 140 24.90 11.29 -19.27
N GLU A 141 23.74 11.90 -19.01
CA GLU A 141 23.58 13.36 -19.12
C GLU A 141 24.48 14.10 -18.12
N TYR A 142 24.57 13.63 -16.88
CA TYR A 142 25.52 14.19 -15.93
C TYR A 142 26.97 14.14 -16.44
N PHE A 143 27.38 13.00 -17.00
CA PHE A 143 28.74 12.84 -17.54
C PHE A 143 28.99 13.74 -18.76
N LYS A 144 28.03 13.84 -19.69
CA LYS A 144 28.10 14.78 -20.80
C LYS A 144 28.26 16.21 -20.31
N PHE A 145 27.56 16.56 -19.22
CA PHE A 145 27.54 17.94 -18.72
C PHE A 145 28.87 18.32 -18.10
N GLN A 146 29.46 17.43 -17.31
CA GLN A 146 30.80 17.60 -16.78
C GLN A 146 31.87 17.71 -17.88
N ARG A 147 31.66 17.04 -19.01
CA ARG A 147 32.55 17.13 -20.18
C ARG A 147 32.31 18.39 -21.04
N GLY A 148 31.18 19.06 -20.87
CA GLY A 148 30.77 20.19 -21.70
C GLY A 148 30.31 19.79 -23.11
N ASP A 149 29.76 18.58 -23.28
CA ASP A 149 29.28 18.05 -24.56
C ASP A 149 27.88 18.59 -24.94
N TYR A 150 27.73 19.92 -24.86
CA TYR A 150 26.49 20.66 -25.13
C TYR A 150 26.82 21.81 -26.08
N ILE A 151 26.81 21.52 -27.38
CA ILE A 151 27.01 22.47 -28.48
C ILE A 151 26.19 22.00 -29.68
#